data_AF-A0A950MBL0-F1
#
_entry.id   AF-A0A950MBL0-F1
#
_cell.length_a   1.000
_cell.length_b   1.000
_cell.length_c   1.000
_cell.angle_alpha   90.00
_cell.angle_beta   90.00
_cell.angle_gamma   90.00
#
_symmetry.space_group_name_H-M   'P 1'
#
loop_
_entity.id
_entity.type
_entity.pdbx_description
1 polymer ?
#
loop_
_entity_poly.entity_id
_entity_poly.type
_entity_poly.pdbx_seq_one_letter_code
_entity_poly.pdbx_strand_id
1 'polypeptide(L)'
;ILPRHDRGQSGRFVGALRHQEGRSGAHCRLDCQTILLEPKDALRYGYRLCGERVSGLLLGAQTVNDAHQVLEQISFAQLMIGGVDKNAIHPSFPNTANWHVETAATLQASLSGWSVNNVPPGFKKVYELLRMVPDSDPSAGGPMSTGQHKLAQVVYSDGLAAISVFVEPITRSRTDGTAQQGAMSIVGKRQDDHWLTIVGEVPTATVKQVADSITFQTK
;
A
#
# COMPACT_ATOMS: atom_id res chain seq x y z
N ILE A 1 -8.06 31.07 -30.14
CA ILE A 1 -6.59 31.21 -30.24
C ILE A 1 -6.06 31.04 -28.82
N LEU A 2 -5.75 29.80 -28.44
CA LEU A 2 -5.22 29.43 -27.12
C LEU A 2 -3.93 28.62 -27.38
N PRO A 3 -2.87 28.84 -26.58
CA PRO A 3 -1.52 28.48 -26.98
C PRO A 3 -1.29 26.97 -26.89
N ARG A 4 -0.46 26.47 -27.82
CA ARG A 4 0.06 25.11 -27.84
C ARG A 4 0.77 24.81 -26.52
N HIS A 5 0.33 23.77 -25.83
CA HIS A 5 1.04 23.23 -24.69
C HIS A 5 2.32 22.55 -25.17
N ASP A 6 3.44 22.97 -24.58
CA ASP A 6 4.78 22.53 -24.91
C ASP A 6 5.00 21.05 -24.54
N ARG A 7 5.48 20.26 -25.52
CA ARG A 7 5.90 18.86 -25.33
C ARG A 7 7.29 18.88 -24.69
N GLY A 8 7.37 19.10 -23.37
CA GLY A 8 8.70 19.25 -22.76
C GLY A 8 8.82 19.22 -21.24
N GLN A 9 7.77 19.01 -20.47
CA GLN A 9 7.90 18.90 -19.01
C GLN A 9 7.60 17.49 -18.54
N SER A 10 8.67 16.72 -18.35
CA SER A 10 8.71 15.54 -17.50
C SER A 10 8.16 15.93 -16.12
N GLY A 11 6.90 15.58 -15.86
CA GLY A 11 6.36 15.60 -14.50
C GLY A 11 7.31 14.82 -13.58
N ARG A 12 7.58 15.37 -12.39
CA ARG A 12 8.37 14.67 -11.36
C ARG A 12 7.58 13.45 -10.88
N PHE A 13 7.67 12.35 -11.61
CA PHE A 13 7.33 11.03 -11.11
C PHE A 13 8.47 10.54 -10.21
N VAL A 14 8.11 9.70 -9.24
CA VAL A 14 8.96 9.06 -8.23
C VAL A 14 10.36 8.78 -8.78
N GLY A 15 11.40 9.32 -8.14
CA GLY A 15 12.78 9.26 -8.65
C GLY A 15 13.32 7.84 -8.89
N ALA A 16 12.65 6.81 -8.37
CA ALA A 16 12.99 5.40 -8.51
C ALA A 16 12.38 4.69 -9.75
N LEU A 17 11.50 5.33 -10.52
CA LEU A 17 10.88 4.73 -11.71
C LEU A 17 11.28 5.49 -12.99
N ARG A 18 11.31 4.78 -14.12
CA ARG A 18 11.37 5.35 -15.47
C ARG A 18 10.00 5.24 -16.11
N HIS A 19 9.63 6.23 -16.90
CA HIS A 19 8.38 6.26 -17.63
C HIS A 19 8.62 6.00 -19.11
N GLN A 20 7.79 5.15 -19.72
CA GLN A 20 7.72 4.96 -21.17
C GLN A 20 6.26 5.05 -21.65
N GLU A 21 6.02 5.79 -22.74
CA GLU A 21 4.73 5.75 -23.42
C GLU A 21 4.64 4.49 -24.28
N GLY A 22 3.58 3.70 -24.06
CA GLY A 22 3.26 2.50 -24.82
C GLY A 22 2.27 2.75 -25.96
N ARG A 23 1.90 1.67 -26.67
CA ARG A 23 0.87 1.70 -27.71
C ARG A 23 -0.51 2.04 -27.14
N SER A 24 -1.38 2.59 -27.98
CA SER A 24 -2.80 2.79 -27.66
C SER A 24 -3.45 1.47 -27.24
N GLY A 25 -4.13 1.46 -26.10
CA GLY A 25 -4.96 0.36 -25.63
C GLY A 25 -6.44 0.75 -25.65
N ALA A 26 -7.32 -0.20 -25.36
CA ALA A 26 -8.73 0.09 -25.15
C ALA A 26 -9.24 -0.64 -23.89
N HIS A 27 -9.87 0.11 -22.98
CA HIS A 27 -10.55 -0.43 -21.80
C HIS A 27 -11.96 0.17 -21.74
N CYS A 28 -12.97 -0.64 -21.41
CA CYS A 28 -14.38 -0.19 -21.46
C CYS A 28 -14.80 0.46 -22.80
N ARG A 29 -14.19 0.04 -23.93
CA ARG A 29 -14.38 0.65 -25.27
C ARG A 29 -13.90 2.11 -25.40
N LEU A 30 -13.10 2.60 -24.46
CA LEU A 30 -12.44 3.90 -24.53
C LEU A 30 -10.98 3.71 -24.89
N ASP A 31 -10.48 4.54 -25.82
CA ASP A 31 -9.06 4.57 -26.17
C ASP A 31 -8.25 5.13 -25.00
N CYS A 32 -7.14 4.47 -24.72
CA CYS A 32 -6.22 4.89 -23.67
C CYS A 32 -4.79 4.98 -24.15
N GLN A 33 -4.04 5.85 -23.49
CA GLN A 33 -2.59 5.88 -23.56
C GLN A 33 -2.03 4.96 -22.49
N THR A 34 -1.24 3.97 -22.93
CA THR A 34 -0.53 3.09 -22.01
C THR A 34 0.73 3.80 -21.52
N ILE A 35 0.95 3.79 -20.22
CA ILE A 35 2.13 4.31 -19.53
C ILE A 35 2.77 3.16 -18.78
N LEU A 36 4.01 2.81 -19.13
CA LEU A 36 4.79 1.82 -18.40
C LEU A 36 5.70 2.56 -17.41
N LEU A 37 5.58 2.23 -16.13
CA LEU A 37 6.46 2.65 -15.07
C LEU A 37 7.40 1.49 -14.73
N GLU A 38 8.65 1.60 -15.18
CA GLU A 38 9.68 0.58 -14.97
C GLU A 38 10.53 0.91 -13.75
N PRO A 39 10.76 -0.04 -12.84
CA PRO A 39 11.63 0.20 -11.70
C PRO A 39 13.09 0.34 -12.12
N LYS A 40 13.81 1.27 -11.48
CA LYS A 40 15.26 1.46 -11.68
C LYS A 40 16.11 0.47 -10.87
N ASP A 41 15.49 -0.33 -10.02
CA ASP A 41 16.08 -1.36 -9.18
C ASP A 41 15.16 -2.59 -9.10
N ALA A 42 15.64 -3.67 -8.49
CA ALA A 42 14.87 -4.91 -8.29
C ALA A 42 14.05 -4.90 -6.98
N LEU A 43 13.89 -3.74 -6.33
CA LEU A 43 13.29 -3.66 -4.99
C LEU A 43 11.79 -3.37 -5.02
N ARG A 44 11.19 -3.16 -6.20
CA ARG A 44 9.78 -2.83 -6.37
C ARG A 44 9.25 -3.36 -7.70
N TYR A 45 7.94 -3.48 -7.80
CA TYR A 45 7.27 -3.88 -9.04
C TYR A 45 7.16 -2.72 -10.03
N GLY A 46 6.96 -3.06 -11.30
CA GLY A 46 6.57 -2.10 -12.33
C GLY A 46 5.05 -1.95 -12.42
N TYR A 47 4.61 -0.93 -13.14
CA TYR A 47 3.18 -0.69 -13.38
C TYR A 47 2.90 -0.41 -14.86
N ARG A 48 1.82 -0.99 -15.40
CA ARG A 48 1.21 -0.55 -16.66
C ARG A 48 -0.08 0.19 -16.36
N LEU A 49 -0.11 1.47 -16.66
CA LEU A 49 -1.25 2.36 -16.44
C LEU A 49 -1.91 2.66 -17.79
N CYS A 50 -3.23 2.66 -17.84
CA CYS A 50 -4.02 2.96 -19.03
C CYS A 50 -4.86 4.21 -18.74
N GLY A 51 -4.38 5.37 -19.17
CA GLY A 51 -5.06 6.66 -18.98
C GLY A 51 -5.89 7.03 -20.20
N GLU A 52 -7.15 7.42 -20.01
CA GLU A 52 -8.01 7.93 -21.08
C GLU A 52 -7.40 9.22 -21.67
N ARG A 53 -7.34 9.29 -22.99
CA ARG A 53 -6.52 10.29 -23.70
C ARG A 53 -6.96 11.74 -23.50
N VAL A 54 -8.26 11.99 -23.26
CA VAL A 54 -8.82 13.34 -23.20
C VAL A 54 -8.91 13.85 -21.76
N SER A 55 -9.50 13.06 -20.87
CA SER A 55 -9.75 13.40 -19.47
C SER A 55 -8.56 13.10 -18.54
N GLY A 56 -7.65 12.23 -18.96
CA GLY A 56 -6.56 11.73 -18.11
C GLY A 56 -7.02 10.72 -17.04
N LEU A 57 -8.28 10.29 -17.06
CA LEU A 57 -8.81 9.33 -16.10
C LEU A 57 -8.11 7.98 -16.25
N LEU A 58 -7.61 7.41 -15.14
CA LEU A 58 -7.01 6.08 -15.14
C LEU A 58 -8.10 5.01 -15.33
N LEU A 59 -8.13 4.39 -16.51
CA LEU A 59 -9.11 3.35 -16.87
C LEU A 59 -8.73 1.97 -16.34
N GLY A 60 -7.42 1.74 -16.15
CA GLY A 60 -6.91 0.52 -15.58
C GLY A 60 -5.44 0.63 -15.17
N ALA A 61 -5.06 -0.23 -14.23
CA ALA A 61 -3.71 -0.39 -13.74
C ALA A 61 -3.37 -1.88 -13.63
N GLN A 62 -2.15 -2.25 -14.03
CA GLN A 62 -1.58 -3.57 -13.80
C GLN A 62 -0.29 -3.42 -13.02
N THR A 63 -0.15 -4.20 -11.96
CA THR A 63 1.13 -4.39 -11.26
C THR A 63 1.87 -5.54 -11.94
N VAL A 64 3.14 -5.34 -12.29
CA VAL A 64 3.92 -6.31 -13.06
C VAL A 64 5.26 -6.63 -12.40
N ASN A 65 5.65 -7.90 -12.47
CA ASN A 65 6.98 -8.31 -12.00
C ASN A 65 8.09 -7.93 -13.00
N ASP A 66 9.32 -8.29 -12.65
CA ASP A 66 10.53 -8.13 -13.46
C ASP A 66 10.48 -8.89 -14.80
N ALA A 67 9.77 -10.02 -14.84
CA ALA A 67 9.46 -10.76 -16.06
C ALA A 67 8.27 -10.17 -16.86
N HIS A 68 7.78 -8.97 -16.50
CA HIS A 68 6.61 -8.28 -17.07
C HIS A 68 5.27 -9.04 -16.99
N GLN A 69 5.21 -10.08 -16.15
CA GLN A 69 3.99 -10.83 -15.87
C GLN A 69 3.09 -10.01 -14.96
N VAL A 70 1.78 -10.07 -15.20
CA VAL A 70 0.78 -9.37 -14.40
C VAL A 70 0.58 -10.09 -13.08
N LEU A 71 0.86 -9.39 -11.97
CA LEU A 71 0.59 -9.88 -10.62
C LEU A 71 -0.81 -9.48 -10.17
N GLU A 72 -1.23 -8.26 -10.51
CA GLU A 72 -2.54 -7.71 -10.17
C GLU A 72 -3.04 -6.81 -11.29
N GLN A 73 -4.36 -6.76 -11.44
CA GLN A 73 -5.02 -5.88 -12.40
C GLN A 73 -6.31 -5.31 -11.81
N ILE A 74 -6.45 -3.99 -11.93
CA ILE A 74 -7.67 -3.26 -11.59
C ILE A 74 -8.11 -2.48 -12.82
N SER A 75 -9.39 -2.55 -13.15
CA SER A 75 -9.95 -1.80 -14.26
C SER A 75 -11.46 -1.64 -14.14
N PHE A 76 -12.00 -0.61 -14.78
CA PHE A 76 -13.43 -0.50 -14.96
C PHE A 76 -13.96 -1.64 -15.84
N ALA A 77 -15.17 -2.13 -15.54
CA ALA A 77 -15.93 -3.03 -16.41
C ALA A 77 -16.87 -2.24 -17.34
N GLN A 78 -17.44 -1.15 -16.82
CA GLN A 78 -18.24 -0.18 -17.57
C GLN A 78 -17.94 1.22 -17.01
N LEU A 79 -17.88 2.22 -17.88
CA LEU A 79 -17.59 3.60 -17.51
C LEU A 79 -18.36 4.57 -18.41
N MET A 80 -18.96 5.59 -17.79
CA MET A 80 -19.46 6.77 -18.47
C MET A 80 -18.82 8.00 -17.82
N ILE A 81 -18.24 8.89 -18.63
CA ILE A 81 -17.57 10.10 -18.15
C ILE A 81 -18.52 11.28 -18.36
N GLY A 82 -18.86 11.96 -17.26
CA GLY A 82 -19.86 13.03 -17.27
C GLY A 82 -21.30 12.53 -17.16
N GLY A 83 -22.25 13.47 -17.11
CA GLY A 83 -23.69 13.14 -17.08
C GLY A 83 -24.19 12.50 -15.78
N VAL A 84 -23.49 12.68 -14.66
CA VAL A 84 -23.91 12.17 -13.35
C VAL A 84 -25.10 12.99 -12.83
N ASP A 85 -26.23 12.33 -12.54
CA ASP A 85 -27.38 12.96 -11.89
C ASP A 85 -26.98 13.41 -10.47
N LYS A 86 -27.32 14.64 -10.10
CA LYS A 86 -27.13 15.15 -8.73
C LYS A 86 -27.86 14.30 -7.70
N ASN A 87 -28.96 13.65 -8.08
CA ASN A 87 -29.65 12.75 -7.17
C ASN A 87 -28.83 11.50 -6.86
N ALA A 88 -27.97 11.05 -7.79
CA ALA A 88 -27.15 9.85 -7.63
C ALA A 88 -25.97 10.04 -6.66
N ILE A 89 -25.66 11.28 -6.26
CA ILE A 89 -24.61 11.58 -5.26
C ILE A 89 -25.19 11.82 -3.85
N HIS A 90 -26.50 11.72 -3.66
CA HIS A 90 -27.07 11.75 -2.31
C HIS A 90 -26.63 10.51 -1.51
N PRO A 91 -26.24 10.68 -0.24
CA PRO A 91 -25.94 9.55 0.63
C PRO A 91 -27.12 8.59 0.69
N SER A 92 -26.85 7.29 0.52
CA SER A 92 -27.89 6.25 0.63
C SER A 92 -28.46 6.10 2.04
N PHE A 93 -27.80 6.71 3.04
CA PHE A 93 -28.21 6.68 4.44
C PHE A 93 -28.67 8.09 4.87
N PRO A 94 -29.98 8.38 4.85
CA PRO A 94 -30.51 9.71 5.11
C PRO A 94 -30.48 10.10 6.59
N ASN A 95 -30.33 9.14 7.52
CA ASN A 95 -30.23 9.40 8.95
C ASN A 95 -29.06 8.63 9.57
N THR A 96 -27.96 9.34 9.79
CA THR A 96 -26.77 8.85 10.49
C THR A 96 -26.64 9.45 11.88
N ALA A 97 -27.72 9.99 12.47
CA ALA A 97 -27.67 10.71 13.75
C ALA A 97 -27.21 9.83 14.93
N ASN A 98 -27.40 8.51 14.83
CA ASN A 98 -26.99 7.53 15.85
C ASN A 98 -25.66 6.84 15.51
N TRP A 99 -25.02 7.23 14.40
CA TRP A 99 -23.71 6.69 14.03
C TRP A 99 -22.66 7.39 14.90
N HIS A 100 -21.75 6.60 15.44
CA HIS A 100 -20.59 7.10 16.17
C HIS A 100 -19.37 6.92 15.28
N VAL A 101 -18.55 7.97 15.19
CA VAL A 101 -17.26 7.88 14.52
C VAL A 101 -16.27 7.29 15.52
N GLU A 102 -15.94 6.01 15.35
CA GLU A 102 -14.82 5.38 16.05
C GLU A 102 -13.52 6.00 15.57
N THR A 103 -13.02 6.98 16.33
CA THR A 103 -11.71 7.55 16.09
C THR A 103 -10.71 6.63 16.76
N ALA A 104 -10.04 5.77 15.98
CA ALA A 104 -8.92 4.99 16.50
C ALA A 104 -7.94 5.96 17.17
N ALA A 105 -7.66 5.76 18.46
CA ALA A 105 -6.73 6.61 19.20
C ALA A 105 -5.32 6.47 18.62
N THR A 106 -5.01 7.28 17.61
CA THR A 106 -3.68 7.41 17.05
C THR A 106 -2.87 8.27 18.00
N LEU A 107 -2.23 7.63 18.98
CA LEU A 107 -1.16 8.30 19.71
C LEU A 107 -0.03 8.54 18.71
N GLN A 108 0.40 9.79 18.55
CA GLN A 108 1.71 10.08 17.95
C GLN A 108 2.74 9.36 18.80
N ALA A 109 3.26 8.27 18.28
CA ALA A 109 4.16 7.41 19.02
C ALA A 109 5.45 7.26 18.24
N SER A 110 6.55 7.40 18.96
CA SER A 110 7.81 6.81 18.55
C SER A 110 7.71 5.30 18.70
N LEU A 111 8.34 4.56 17.79
CA LEU A 111 8.53 3.11 17.73
C LEU A 111 9.20 2.52 18.98
N SER A 112 9.27 3.23 20.11
CA SER A 112 9.63 2.68 21.42
C SER A 112 10.97 1.92 21.43
N GLY A 113 11.94 2.35 20.63
CA GLY A 113 13.25 1.71 20.50
C GLY A 113 13.46 0.92 19.20
N TRP A 114 12.42 0.71 18.38
CA TRP A 114 12.56 0.04 17.09
C TRP A 114 13.04 0.98 15.98
N SER A 115 13.98 0.52 15.15
CA SER A 115 14.44 1.22 13.96
C SER A 115 14.51 0.29 12.75
N VAL A 116 14.16 0.82 11.58
CA VAL A 116 14.29 0.11 10.29
C VAL A 116 15.46 0.75 9.53
N ASN A 117 16.56 0.02 9.42
CA ASN A 117 17.83 0.61 9.00
C ASN A 117 18.12 0.49 7.49
N ASN A 118 17.41 -0.40 6.77
CA ASN A 118 17.63 -0.63 5.34
C ASN A 118 16.32 -0.57 4.55
N VAL A 119 15.76 0.63 4.48
CA VAL A 119 14.55 0.91 3.69
C VAL A 119 14.95 1.13 2.22
N PRO A 120 14.22 0.59 1.23
CA PRO A 120 14.57 0.74 -0.18
C PRO A 120 14.70 2.22 -0.61
N PRO A 121 15.58 2.56 -1.56
CA PRO A 121 15.75 3.93 -2.01
C PRO A 121 14.43 4.58 -2.45
N GLY A 122 14.21 5.83 -2.05
CA GLY A 122 12.99 6.58 -2.38
C GLY A 122 11.82 6.35 -1.42
N PHE A 123 11.79 5.24 -0.68
CA PHE A 123 10.79 5.03 0.38
C PHE A 123 11.09 5.95 1.56
N LYS A 124 10.06 6.63 2.06
CA LYS A 124 10.12 7.54 3.21
C LYS A 124 9.07 7.14 4.22
N LYS A 125 9.37 7.34 5.51
CA LYS A 125 8.39 7.15 6.58
C LYS A 125 7.24 8.14 6.37
N VAL A 126 6.04 7.63 6.14
CA VAL A 126 4.83 8.43 5.92
C VAL A 126 4.01 8.60 7.20
N TYR A 127 3.95 7.56 8.04
CA TYR A 127 3.38 7.66 9.38
C TYR A 127 3.92 6.59 10.32
N GLU A 128 3.72 6.84 11.61
CA GLU A 128 4.14 6.00 12.72
C GLU A 128 3.09 6.12 13.82
N LEU A 129 2.60 4.98 14.31
CA LEU A 129 1.43 4.91 15.18
C LEU A 129 1.63 3.81 16.21
N LEU A 130 1.13 4.04 17.43
CA LEU A 130 0.96 3.02 18.45
C LEU A 130 -0.53 2.84 18.70
N ARG A 131 -1.02 1.62 18.56
CA ARG A 131 -2.42 1.27 18.77
C ARG A 131 -2.54 0.29 19.94
N MET A 132 -3.60 0.45 20.73
CA MET A 132 -4.02 -0.58 21.67
C MET A 132 -4.91 -1.55 20.91
N VAL A 133 -4.51 -2.83 20.85
CA VAL A 133 -5.27 -3.88 20.17
C VAL A 133 -5.78 -4.83 21.23
N PRO A 134 -7.08 -5.19 21.21
CA PRO A 134 -7.60 -6.23 22.10
C PRO A 134 -6.87 -7.54 21.88
N ASP A 135 -6.63 -8.27 22.98
CA ASP A 135 -6.17 -9.65 22.94
C ASP A 135 -7.32 -10.57 22.50
N SER A 136 -7.86 -10.39 21.29
CA SER A 136 -9.00 -11.20 20.83
C SER A 136 -8.54 -12.51 20.23
N ASP A 137 -9.07 -13.62 20.77
CA ASP A 137 -9.07 -14.91 20.10
C ASP A 137 -10.48 -15.17 19.52
N PRO A 138 -10.72 -14.91 18.23
CA PRO A 138 -12.00 -15.22 17.61
C PRO A 138 -12.25 -16.73 17.47
N SER A 139 -11.26 -17.59 17.74
CA SER A 139 -11.36 -19.06 17.66
C SER A 139 -11.50 -19.76 19.02
N ALA A 140 -11.15 -19.10 20.12
CA ALA A 140 -11.48 -19.58 21.46
C ALA A 140 -12.87 -19.09 21.82
N GLY A 141 -13.87 -19.99 21.74
CA GLY A 141 -15.23 -19.75 22.25
C GLY A 141 -15.32 -19.57 23.78
N GLY A 142 -14.28 -19.01 24.41
CA GLY A 142 -14.22 -18.62 25.82
C GLY A 142 -14.49 -17.11 26.00
N PRO A 143 -14.59 -16.62 27.24
CA PRO A 143 -14.80 -15.20 27.51
C PRO A 143 -13.71 -14.36 26.83
N MET A 144 -14.11 -13.29 26.12
CA MET A 144 -13.17 -12.35 25.52
C MET A 144 -12.14 -11.92 26.58
N SER A 145 -10.86 -12.19 26.33
CA SER A 145 -9.79 -11.61 27.12
C SER A 145 -9.96 -10.09 27.14
N THR A 146 -9.99 -9.50 28.33
CA THR A 146 -10.02 -8.05 28.53
C THR A 146 -8.64 -7.41 28.37
N GLY A 147 -7.61 -8.21 28.10
CA GLY A 147 -6.26 -7.75 27.82
C GLY A 147 -6.20 -6.93 26.54
N GLN A 148 -5.35 -5.90 26.54
CA GLN A 148 -4.98 -5.15 25.35
C GLN A 148 -3.46 -5.08 25.31
N HIS A 149 -2.87 -5.27 24.14
CA HIS A 149 -1.44 -5.06 23.93
C HIS A 149 -1.17 -3.87 23.02
N LYS A 150 0.07 -3.38 23.09
CA LYS A 150 0.56 -2.30 22.24
C LYS A 150 1.02 -2.89 20.91
N LEU A 151 0.45 -2.42 19.82
CA LEU A 151 0.88 -2.67 18.44
C LEU A 151 1.52 -1.39 17.90
N ALA A 152 2.82 -1.41 17.65
CA ALA A 152 3.48 -0.34 16.94
C ALA A 152 3.43 -0.61 15.43
N GLN A 153 3.15 0.43 14.64
CA GLN A 153 3.15 0.37 13.18
C GLN A 153 3.95 1.54 12.63
N VAL A 154 4.81 1.25 11.65
CA VAL A 154 5.43 2.27 10.80
C VAL A 154 5.17 1.94 9.34
N VAL A 155 4.91 2.96 8.54
CA VAL A 155 4.70 2.80 7.10
C VAL A 155 5.70 3.64 6.33
N TYR A 156 6.33 3.00 5.36
CA TYR A 156 7.23 3.61 4.40
C TYR A 156 6.59 3.58 3.02
N SER A 157 6.71 4.66 2.25
CA SER A 157 6.24 4.69 0.87
C SER A 157 7.17 5.49 -0.03
N ASP A 158 7.32 5.07 -1.28
CA ASP A 158 8.01 5.83 -2.32
C ASP A 158 7.05 6.70 -3.17
N GLY A 159 5.77 6.74 -2.80
CA GLY A 159 4.71 7.44 -3.52
C GLY A 159 3.91 6.56 -4.47
N LEU A 160 4.33 5.30 -4.71
CA LEU A 160 3.56 4.33 -5.49
C LEU A 160 3.34 3.02 -4.73
N ALA A 161 4.42 2.46 -4.17
CA ALA A 161 4.36 1.29 -3.31
C ALA A 161 4.49 1.69 -1.83
N ALA A 162 4.04 0.80 -0.94
CA ALA A 162 4.16 0.96 0.50
C ALA A 162 4.63 -0.32 1.18
N ILE A 163 5.40 -0.16 2.25
CA ILE A 163 5.83 -1.22 3.17
C ILE A 163 5.39 -0.82 4.57
N SER A 164 4.57 -1.66 5.20
CA SER A 164 4.14 -1.54 6.59
C SER A 164 4.91 -2.52 7.45
N VAL A 165 5.44 -2.03 8.57
CA VAL A 165 6.08 -2.85 9.61
C VAL A 165 5.23 -2.75 10.86
N PHE A 166 4.86 -3.90 11.39
CA PHE A 166 4.10 -4.06 12.62
C PHE A 166 4.97 -4.75 13.66
N VAL A 167 4.93 -4.26 14.89
CA VAL A 167 5.64 -4.81 16.05
C VAL A 167 4.66 -4.98 17.20
N GLU A 168 4.54 -6.21 17.69
CA GLU A 168 3.68 -6.55 18.83
C GLU A 168 4.40 -7.55 19.74
N PRO A 169 4.09 -7.57 21.05
CA PRO A 169 4.59 -8.62 21.92
C PRO A 169 4.07 -9.99 21.48
N ILE A 170 4.85 -11.05 21.71
CA ILE A 170 4.44 -12.41 21.39
C ILE A 170 3.34 -12.84 22.37
N THR A 171 2.12 -12.93 21.87
CA THR A 171 0.96 -13.43 22.65
C THR A 171 0.64 -14.89 22.35
N ARG A 172 1.19 -15.47 21.26
CA ARG A 172 0.94 -16.85 20.80
C ARG A 172 2.18 -17.44 20.16
N SER A 173 2.26 -18.77 20.13
CA SER A 173 3.28 -19.46 19.35
C SER A 173 3.01 -19.26 17.85
N ARG A 174 3.98 -18.67 17.15
CA ARG A 174 3.97 -18.43 15.70
C ARG A 174 5.31 -18.89 15.15
N THR A 175 5.31 -19.42 13.93
CA THR A 175 6.53 -19.82 13.21
C THR A 175 6.89 -18.77 12.19
N ASP A 176 8.17 -18.41 12.13
CA ASP A 176 8.70 -17.54 11.09
C ASP A 176 8.31 -18.05 9.71
N GLY A 177 8.04 -17.12 8.79
CA GLY A 177 7.59 -17.50 7.47
C GLY A 177 7.37 -16.33 6.54
N THR A 178 7.23 -16.66 5.27
CA THR A 178 6.88 -15.71 4.21
C THR A 178 5.67 -16.19 3.45
N ALA A 179 4.80 -15.27 3.10
CA ALA A 179 3.66 -15.51 2.24
C ALA A 179 3.63 -14.46 1.13
N GLN A 180 3.05 -14.84 -0.01
CA GLN A 180 2.82 -13.94 -1.13
C GLN A 180 1.41 -14.20 -1.67
N GLN A 181 0.66 -13.13 -1.87
CA GLN A 181 -0.67 -13.16 -2.49
C GLN A 181 -0.77 -12.01 -3.47
N GLY A 182 -0.78 -12.31 -4.77
CA GLY A 182 -0.73 -11.29 -5.82
C GLY A 182 0.57 -10.48 -5.73
N ALA A 183 0.46 -9.16 -5.70
CA ALA A 183 1.59 -8.27 -5.50
C ALA A 183 1.97 -8.13 -4.01
N MET A 184 1.10 -8.54 -3.08
CA MET A 184 1.36 -8.40 -1.65
C MET A 184 2.31 -9.48 -1.13
N SER A 185 3.46 -9.07 -0.61
CA SER A 185 4.42 -9.93 0.11
C SER A 185 4.33 -9.70 1.61
N ILE A 186 4.45 -10.78 2.39
CA ILE A 186 4.39 -10.77 3.85
C ILE A 186 5.58 -11.54 4.42
N VAL A 187 6.22 -10.99 5.44
CA VAL A 187 7.22 -11.67 6.29
C VAL A 187 6.74 -11.59 7.74
N GLY A 188 6.63 -12.74 8.38
CA GLY A 188 6.47 -12.86 9.83
C GLY A 188 7.77 -13.38 10.44
N LYS A 189 8.31 -12.69 11.45
CA LYS A 189 9.56 -13.07 12.09
C LYS A 189 9.53 -12.75 13.59
N ARG A 190 10.03 -13.67 14.40
CA ARG A 190 10.30 -13.42 15.81
C ARG A 190 11.60 -12.66 16.01
N GLN A 191 11.57 -11.64 16.88
CA GLN A 191 12.77 -10.98 17.39
C GLN A 191 12.59 -10.73 18.89
N ASP A 192 13.40 -11.42 19.69
CA ASP A 192 13.28 -11.46 21.15
C ASP A 192 11.86 -11.85 21.61
N ASP A 193 11.22 -10.99 22.40
CA ASP A 193 9.85 -11.15 22.89
C ASP A 193 8.79 -10.49 22.00
N HIS A 194 9.17 -10.11 20.78
CA HIS A 194 8.30 -9.44 19.83
C HIS A 194 8.11 -10.25 18.54
N TRP A 195 6.91 -10.10 17.97
CA TRP A 195 6.57 -10.56 16.64
C TRP A 195 6.58 -9.38 15.68
N LEU A 196 7.35 -9.54 14.59
CA LEU A 196 7.41 -8.58 13.50
C LEU A 196 6.56 -9.09 12.34
N THR A 197 5.68 -8.24 11.82
CA THR A 197 4.98 -8.49 10.56
C THR A 197 5.31 -7.39 9.58
N ILE A 198 5.91 -7.73 8.45
CA ILE A 198 6.28 -6.80 7.39
C ILE A 198 5.42 -7.14 6.17
N VAL A 199 4.68 -6.15 5.67
CA VAL A 199 3.76 -6.33 4.54
C VAL A 199 4.02 -5.24 3.51
N GLY A 200 4.03 -5.57 2.23
CA GLY A 200 4.07 -4.55 1.18
C GLY A 200 3.84 -5.10 -0.22
N GLU A 201 3.43 -4.21 -1.12
CA GLU A 201 3.33 -4.47 -2.56
C GLU A 201 4.70 -4.34 -3.23
N VAL A 202 5.62 -5.18 -2.81
CA VAL A 202 7.01 -5.25 -3.29
C VAL A 202 7.45 -6.71 -3.39
N PRO A 203 8.54 -7.02 -4.12
CA PRO A 203 9.11 -8.36 -4.16
C PRO A 203 9.37 -8.93 -2.76
N THR A 204 9.22 -10.26 -2.61
CA THR A 204 9.45 -10.93 -1.32
C THR A 204 10.88 -10.70 -0.79
N ALA A 205 11.87 -10.58 -1.69
CA ALA A 205 13.23 -10.23 -1.31
C ALA A 205 13.32 -8.86 -0.63
N THR A 206 12.52 -7.88 -1.07
CA THR A 206 12.47 -6.53 -0.49
C THR A 206 11.92 -6.55 0.94
N VAL A 207 10.79 -7.22 1.18
CA VAL A 207 10.24 -7.31 2.55
C VAL A 207 11.17 -8.08 3.49
N LYS A 208 11.87 -9.11 2.99
CA LYS A 208 12.91 -9.82 3.77
C LYS A 208 14.08 -8.89 4.13
N GLN A 209 14.61 -8.15 3.16
CA GLN A 209 15.67 -7.17 3.40
C GLN A 209 15.27 -6.14 4.46
N VAL A 210 14.04 -5.63 4.38
CA VAL A 210 13.51 -4.70 5.38
C VAL A 210 13.43 -5.38 6.75
N ALA A 211 12.84 -6.58 6.83
CA ALA A 211 12.69 -7.34 8.06
C ALA A 211 14.04 -7.62 8.76
N ASP A 212 15.08 -7.97 8.00
CA ASP A 212 16.41 -8.24 8.53
C ASP A 212 17.17 -6.98 8.96
N SER A 213 16.68 -5.80 8.58
CA SER A 213 17.26 -4.50 8.98
C SER A 213 16.64 -3.91 10.25
N ILE A 214 15.63 -4.57 10.80
CA ILE A 214 14.92 -4.10 11.99
C ILE A 214 15.78 -4.38 13.22
N THR A 215 16.04 -3.34 13.99
CA THR A 215 16.78 -3.44 15.26
C THR A 215 15.99 -2.83 16.40
N PHE A 216 16.15 -3.41 17.58
CA PHE A 216 15.66 -2.84 18.82
C PHE A 216 16.84 -2.23 19.59
N GLN A 217 16.77 -0.93 19.87
CA GLN A 217 17.70 -0.25 20.76
C GLN A 217 17.09 -0.18 22.16
N THR A 218 17.66 -0.96 23.08
CA THR A 218 17.39 -0.78 24.50
C THR A 218 18.03 0.54 24.93
N LYS A 219 17.24 1.44 25.53
CA LYS A 219 17.78 2.65 26.18
C LYS A 219 18.63 2.27 27.39
#